data_AF-A0A9D7B982-F1
#
_entry.id   AF-A0A9D7B982-F1
#
_cell.length_a   1.000
_cell.length_b   1.000
_cell.length_c   1.000
_cell.angle_alpha   90.00
_cell.angle_beta   90.00
_cell.angle_gamma   90.00
#
_symmetry.space_group_name_H-M   'P 1'
#
loop_
_entity.id
_entity.type
_entity.pdbx_description
1 polymer ?
#
loop_
_entity_poly.entity_id
_entity_poly.type
_entity_poly.pdbx_seq_one_letter_code
_entity_poly.pdbx_strand_id
1 'polypeptide(L)'
;MKTKIYWVSVGGFDTHAQQVESGNTTQGTHADLLQGLSDSIHAFQDDLSLLGLEDRVLGMTFSEFGRRIVDNASLGTDHGSAQPMFLFGTKVLPGMLGTNPEIPSNATYQTNLAMQHDFRLVYASVLKDWFCLEEDDIDAVLLNTYQPLALVDPGGCLGNSVHDINQGAGTDLLSAYPNPFTERTNLRYTSNGGRVSLQVFNEQGQLVQTLLNQLMPWKAATASTWTWAITPPACITRDCRTKEPASAKPAEGALSRCRCVRC
;
A
#
# COMPACT_ATOMS: atom_id res chain seq x y z
N MET A 1 6.46 27.51 16.63
CA MET A 1 6.67 27.26 15.19
C MET A 1 5.34 26.90 14.53
N LYS A 2 5.12 27.29 13.26
CA LYS A 2 3.88 27.00 12.49
C LYS A 2 4.01 25.81 11.51
N THR A 3 5.21 25.25 11.36
CA THR A 3 5.50 24.15 10.43
C THR A 3 4.78 22.86 10.85
N LYS A 4 4.09 22.23 9.89
CA LYS A 4 3.27 21.03 10.10
C LYS A 4 3.86 19.75 9.49
N ILE A 5 4.81 19.90 8.56
CA ILE A 5 5.45 18.80 7.84
C ILE A 5 6.96 18.98 7.97
N TYR A 6 7.64 17.89 8.34
CA TYR A 6 9.09 17.82 8.40
C TYR A 6 9.54 16.70 7.47
N TRP A 7 10.57 16.97 6.68
CA TRP A 7 11.16 16.01 5.77
C TRP A 7 12.59 15.75 6.18
N VAL A 8 12.93 14.49 6.40
CA VAL A 8 14.26 14.04 6.79
C VAL A 8 14.70 12.99 5.77
N SER A 9 15.90 13.15 5.22
CA SER A 9 16.48 12.21 4.26
C SER A 9 17.75 11.57 4.81
N VAL A 10 17.93 10.30 4.48
CA VAL A 10 19.14 9.53 4.75
C VAL A 10 19.60 8.87 3.45
N GLY A 11 20.89 9.02 3.13
CA GLY A 11 21.50 8.49 1.92
C GLY A 11 22.15 7.11 2.13
N GLY A 12 22.86 6.62 1.11
CA GLY A 12 23.61 5.36 1.17
C GLY A 12 22.83 4.12 0.76
N PHE A 13 21.52 4.24 0.56
CA PHE A 13 20.68 3.10 0.20
C PHE A 13 20.91 2.62 -1.23
N ASP A 14 21.32 3.47 -2.18
CA ASP A 14 21.46 3.14 -3.62
C ASP A 14 22.72 2.32 -3.95
N THR A 15 22.76 1.10 -3.44
CA THR A 15 23.80 0.11 -3.69
C THR A 15 23.27 -1.00 -4.58
N HIS A 16 24.13 -1.59 -5.42
CA HIS A 16 23.75 -2.68 -6.35
C HIS A 16 24.54 -3.97 -6.13
N ALA A 17 25.53 -3.95 -5.25
CA ALA A 17 26.42 -5.06 -4.94
C ALA A 17 26.78 -5.02 -3.45
N GLN A 18 27.13 -6.17 -2.89
CA GLN A 18 27.64 -6.31 -1.52
C GLN A 18 26.75 -5.62 -0.47
N GLN A 19 25.44 -5.72 -0.65
CA GLN A 19 24.44 -5.16 0.27
C GLN A 19 24.48 -5.87 1.62
N VAL A 20 24.78 -7.16 1.60
CA VAL A 20 24.90 -8.02 2.78
C VAL A 20 26.22 -8.78 2.76
N GLU A 21 26.61 -9.30 3.92
CA GLU A 21 27.71 -10.25 4.02
C GLU A 21 27.30 -11.62 3.45
N SER A 22 28.26 -12.29 2.80
CA SER A 22 28.03 -13.64 2.26
C SER A 22 27.66 -14.61 3.38
N GLY A 23 26.50 -15.26 3.25
CA GLY A 23 25.99 -16.20 4.25
C GLY A 23 25.34 -15.54 5.47
N ASN A 24 25.26 -14.20 5.54
CA ASN A 24 24.57 -13.50 6.61
C ASN A 24 23.85 -12.23 6.13
N THR A 25 22.53 -12.33 5.95
CA THR A 25 21.69 -11.22 5.48
C THR A 25 21.40 -10.16 6.54
N THR A 26 21.83 -10.34 7.79
CA THR A 26 21.65 -9.35 8.87
C THR A 26 22.89 -8.48 9.09
N GLN A 27 23.93 -8.62 8.27
CA GLN A 27 25.15 -7.83 8.31
C GLN A 27 25.47 -7.27 6.93
N GLY A 28 26.25 -6.19 6.90
CA GLY A 28 26.68 -5.51 5.68
C GLY A 28 25.97 -4.18 5.47
N THR A 29 26.45 -3.41 4.49
CA THR A 29 26.10 -1.99 4.31
C THR A 29 24.59 -1.72 4.33
N HIS A 30 23.78 -2.54 3.64
CA HIS A 30 22.34 -2.31 3.58
C HIS A 30 21.64 -2.68 4.89
N ALA A 31 22.08 -3.77 5.55
CA ALA A 31 21.57 -4.15 6.86
C ALA A 31 21.88 -3.08 7.92
N ASP A 32 23.10 -2.54 7.91
CA ASP A 32 23.52 -1.47 8.83
C ASP A 32 22.71 -0.17 8.63
N LEU A 33 22.41 0.17 7.37
CA LEU A 33 21.55 1.32 7.06
C LEU A 33 20.11 1.13 7.54
N LEU A 34 19.53 -0.07 7.37
CA LEU A 34 18.20 -0.40 7.87
C LEU A 34 18.16 -0.41 9.40
N GLN A 35 19.20 -0.92 10.06
CA GLN A 35 19.36 -0.86 11.51
C GLN A 35 19.40 0.59 12.00
N GLY A 36 20.24 1.43 11.38
CA GLY A 36 20.34 2.84 11.73
C GLY A 36 19.02 3.61 11.55
N LEU A 37 18.25 3.30 10.50
CA LEU A 37 16.91 3.85 10.31
C LEU A 37 15.96 3.40 11.44
N SER A 38 15.96 2.11 11.76
CA SER A 38 15.12 1.54 12.82
C SER A 38 15.44 2.17 14.18
N ASP A 39 16.72 2.25 14.55
CA ASP A 39 17.17 2.81 15.83
C ASP A 39 16.85 4.30 15.94
N SER A 40 17.01 5.05 14.84
CA SER A 40 16.68 6.48 14.81
C SER A 40 15.19 6.74 14.97
N ILE A 41 14.33 5.94 14.32
CA ILE A 41 12.88 6.02 14.47
C ILE A 41 12.47 5.64 15.89
N HIS A 42 13.07 4.59 16.46
CA HIS A 42 12.78 4.16 17.82
C HIS A 42 13.14 5.25 18.83
N ALA A 43 14.36 5.79 18.78
CA ALA A 43 14.79 6.87 19.67
C ALA A 43 13.90 8.11 19.55
N PHE A 44 13.51 8.48 18.32
CA PHE A 44 12.60 9.60 18.09
C PHE A 44 11.21 9.37 18.71
N GLN A 45 10.66 8.16 18.59
CA GLN A 45 9.37 7.82 19.20
C GLN A 45 9.46 7.81 20.74
N ASP A 46 10.55 7.32 21.30
CA ASP A 46 10.79 7.36 22.75
C ASP A 46 10.84 8.79 23.27
N ASP A 47 11.55 9.69 22.58
CA ASP A 47 11.59 11.12 22.92
C ASP A 47 10.19 11.75 22.86
N LEU A 48 9.40 11.45 21.82
CA LEU A 48 8.03 11.94 21.72
C LEU A 48 7.15 11.45 22.87
N SER A 49 7.32 10.20 23.28
CA SER A 49 6.59 9.62 24.41
C SER A 49 6.98 10.29 25.73
N LEU A 50 8.27 10.45 26.00
CA LEU A 50 8.81 11.12 27.19
C LEU A 50 8.37 12.58 27.30
N LEU A 51 8.21 13.26 26.16
CA LEU A 51 7.73 14.64 26.10
C LEU A 51 6.19 14.75 26.11
N GLY A 52 5.45 13.64 26.05
CA GLY A 52 3.99 13.64 25.94
C GLY A 52 3.47 14.23 24.62
N LEU A 53 4.24 14.09 23.54
CA LEU A 53 3.96 14.65 22.21
C LEU A 53 3.62 13.59 21.15
N GLU A 54 3.74 12.30 21.46
CA GLU A 54 3.51 11.19 20.53
C GLU A 54 2.13 11.23 19.83
N ASP A 55 1.08 11.66 20.54
CA ASP A 55 -0.28 11.83 19.99
C ASP A 55 -0.40 12.94 18.94
N ARG A 56 0.63 13.77 18.78
CA ARG A 56 0.67 14.93 17.88
C ARG A 56 1.60 14.73 16.69
N VAL A 57 2.20 13.54 16.56
CA VAL A 57 3.15 13.24 15.50
C VAL A 57 2.74 11.94 14.80
N LEU A 58 2.66 12.02 13.48
CA LEU A 58 2.57 10.90 12.57
C LEU A 58 3.88 10.83 11.78
N GLY A 59 4.51 9.67 11.76
CA GLY A 59 5.66 9.38 10.94
C GLY A 59 5.30 8.45 9.78
N MET A 60 5.96 8.66 8.64
CA MET A 60 5.90 7.73 7.51
C MET A 60 7.26 7.66 6.83
N THR A 61 7.62 6.49 6.31
CA THR A 61 8.77 6.30 5.43
C THR A 61 8.34 6.35 3.97
N PHE A 62 9.22 6.85 3.11
CA PHE A 62 9.08 6.70 1.66
C PHE A 62 10.47 6.51 1.05
N SER A 63 10.52 5.90 -0.12
CA SER A 63 11.73 5.78 -0.93
C SER A 63 11.36 5.96 -2.41
N GLU A 64 12.28 6.45 -3.22
CA GLU A 64 12.04 6.71 -4.65
C GLU A 64 11.99 5.43 -5.49
N PHE A 65 12.57 4.35 -4.99
CA PHE A 65 12.60 3.05 -5.64
C PHE A 65 12.48 1.92 -4.63
N GLY A 66 11.86 0.81 -5.06
CA GLY A 66 11.91 -0.45 -4.35
C GLY A 66 13.13 -1.28 -4.73
N ARG A 67 13.23 -2.49 -4.21
CA ARG A 67 14.33 -3.43 -4.50
C ARG A 67 13.80 -4.67 -5.21
N ARG A 68 14.60 -5.25 -6.10
CA ARG A 68 14.28 -6.55 -6.72
C ARG A 68 14.22 -7.65 -5.67
N ILE A 69 13.35 -8.62 -5.89
CA ILE A 69 13.08 -9.72 -4.93
C ILE A 69 14.12 -10.84 -4.96
N VAL A 70 14.93 -10.90 -6.01
CA VAL A 70 16.02 -11.88 -6.16
C VAL A 70 17.30 -11.09 -6.29
N ASP A 71 18.33 -11.50 -5.54
CA ASP A 71 19.65 -10.91 -5.62
C ASP A 71 20.30 -11.20 -6.98
N ASN A 72 21.17 -10.29 -7.39
CA ASN A 72 22.05 -10.46 -8.52
C ASN A 72 23.32 -11.23 -8.08
N ALA A 73 24.17 -11.59 -9.04
CA ALA A 73 25.39 -12.37 -8.78
C ALA A 73 26.48 -11.63 -7.96
N SER A 74 26.18 -10.43 -7.43
CA SER A 74 27.10 -9.59 -6.67
C SER A 74 26.68 -9.37 -5.21
N LEU A 75 25.79 -10.22 -4.67
CA LEU A 75 25.22 -10.06 -3.31
C LEU A 75 24.49 -8.73 -3.14
N GLY A 76 23.80 -8.28 -4.19
CA GLY A 76 23.02 -7.06 -4.18
C GLY A 76 21.73 -7.23 -4.97
N THR A 77 20.92 -6.19 -5.02
CA THR A 77 19.63 -6.18 -5.73
C THR A 77 19.55 -4.90 -6.55
N ASP A 78 18.97 -4.98 -7.74
CA ASP A 78 18.70 -3.79 -8.54
C ASP A 78 17.44 -3.05 -8.07
N HIS A 79 17.14 -1.91 -8.71
CA HIS A 79 15.92 -1.16 -8.47
C HIS A 79 14.69 -1.97 -8.88
N GLY A 80 13.68 -1.99 -8.01
CA GLY A 80 12.39 -2.62 -8.21
C GLY A 80 11.25 -1.60 -8.19
N SER A 81 10.08 -2.01 -8.69
CA SER A 81 8.89 -1.15 -8.83
C SER A 81 7.97 -1.12 -7.62
N ALA A 82 8.23 -1.92 -6.57
CA ALA A 82 7.38 -2.00 -5.39
C ALA A 82 8.21 -2.12 -4.10
N GLN A 83 7.68 -1.59 -3.00
CA GLN A 83 8.30 -1.59 -1.68
C GLN A 83 7.25 -1.48 -0.56
N PRO A 84 7.56 -1.92 0.67
CA PRO A 84 6.76 -1.55 1.83
C PRO A 84 6.93 -0.06 2.17
N MET A 85 5.85 0.56 2.66
CA MET A 85 5.90 1.85 3.37
C MET A 85 5.53 1.61 4.83
N PHE A 86 6.29 2.21 5.75
CA PHE A 86 6.01 2.12 7.18
C PHE A 86 5.36 3.42 7.64
N LEU A 87 4.23 3.31 8.34
CA LEU A 87 3.61 4.41 9.07
C LEU A 87 3.71 4.08 10.56
N PHE A 88 4.01 5.08 11.38
CA PHE A 88 4.19 4.92 12.82
C PHE A 88 3.67 6.15 13.58
N GLY A 89 3.18 5.92 14.80
CA GLY A 89 2.54 6.92 15.66
C GLY A 89 1.30 6.35 16.35
N THR A 90 0.84 6.99 17.41
CA THR A 90 -0.25 6.45 18.24
C THR A 90 -1.62 6.46 17.55
N LYS A 91 -1.78 7.25 16.49
CA LYS A 91 -3.01 7.32 15.68
C LYS A 91 -2.94 6.45 14.43
N VAL A 92 -1.84 5.74 14.17
CA VAL A 92 -1.77 4.78 13.06
C VAL A 92 -2.59 3.56 13.42
N LEU A 93 -3.43 3.11 12.49
CA LEU A 93 -4.15 1.85 12.64
C LEU A 93 -3.14 0.70 12.56
N PRO A 94 -3.01 -0.13 13.62
CA PRO A 94 -1.98 -1.15 13.67
C PRO A 94 -2.28 -2.28 12.68
N GLY A 95 -1.22 -2.81 12.05
CA GLY A 95 -1.30 -3.96 11.17
C GLY A 95 -0.54 -3.77 9.88
N MET A 96 -0.73 -4.73 8.96
CA MET A 96 -0.23 -4.66 7.60
C MET A 96 -1.42 -4.46 6.67
N LEU A 97 -1.37 -3.39 5.88
CA LEU A 97 -2.31 -3.16 4.79
C LEU A 97 -1.72 -3.70 3.48
N GLY A 98 -2.57 -4.34 2.68
CA GLY A 98 -2.15 -5.14 1.54
C GLY A 98 -1.93 -6.61 1.89
N THR A 99 -1.35 -7.35 0.94
CA THR A 99 -1.10 -8.79 1.06
C THR A 99 0.36 -9.10 0.77
N ASN A 100 0.87 -10.20 1.34
CA ASN A 100 2.21 -10.65 0.99
C ASN A 100 2.27 -11.01 -0.51
N PRO A 101 3.28 -10.50 -1.25
CA PRO A 101 3.43 -10.83 -2.65
C PRO A 101 3.68 -12.34 -2.82
N GLU A 102 3.05 -12.94 -3.83
CA GLU A 102 3.42 -14.29 -4.26
C GLU A 102 4.67 -14.20 -5.14
N ILE A 103 5.75 -14.89 -4.74
CA ILE A 103 7.00 -14.93 -5.52
C ILE A 103 6.89 -16.05 -6.57
N PRO A 104 6.95 -15.74 -7.88
CA PRO A 104 6.93 -16.76 -8.93
C PRO A 104 8.11 -17.72 -8.80
N SER A 105 7.89 -19.01 -9.05
CA SER A 105 8.97 -20.02 -8.98
C SER A 105 10.05 -19.83 -10.05
N ASN A 106 9.75 -19.07 -11.11
CA ASN A 106 10.67 -18.68 -12.17
C ASN A 106 11.20 -17.25 -12.01
N ALA A 107 11.07 -16.65 -10.82
CA ALA A 107 11.60 -15.31 -10.56
C ALA A 107 13.12 -15.27 -10.80
N THR A 108 13.57 -14.19 -11.41
CA THR A 108 14.99 -13.88 -11.66
C THR A 108 15.33 -12.55 -11.03
N TYR A 109 16.62 -12.17 -11.04
CA TYR A 109 17.07 -10.84 -10.61
C TYR A 109 16.39 -9.69 -11.39
N GLN A 110 15.75 -9.96 -12.53
CA GLN A 110 15.00 -9.01 -13.34
C GLN A 110 13.49 -8.98 -13.04
N THR A 111 12.99 -9.81 -12.12
CA THR A 111 11.57 -9.89 -11.78
C THR A 111 11.15 -8.72 -10.89
N ASN A 112 10.06 -8.04 -11.24
CA ASN A 112 9.42 -7.01 -10.41
C ASN A 112 8.26 -7.63 -9.65
N LEU A 113 7.95 -7.07 -8.49
CA LEU A 113 6.66 -7.29 -7.85
C LEU A 113 5.65 -6.29 -8.36
N ALA A 114 4.42 -6.75 -8.58
CA ALA A 114 3.31 -5.86 -8.84
C ALA A 114 3.02 -5.02 -7.59
N MET A 115 2.88 -3.71 -7.80
CA MET A 115 2.37 -2.79 -6.79
C MET A 115 0.92 -3.15 -6.46
N GLN A 116 0.53 -3.13 -5.18
CA GLN A 116 -0.87 -3.33 -4.75
C GLN A 116 -1.58 -2.00 -4.49
N HIS A 117 -0.86 -1.03 -3.93
CA HIS A 117 -1.37 0.30 -3.64
C HIS A 117 -0.44 1.34 -4.23
N ASP A 118 -1.01 2.29 -4.95
CA ASP A 118 -0.31 3.50 -5.35
C ASP A 118 0.02 4.34 -4.11
N PHE A 119 1.27 4.81 -4.00
CA PHE A 119 1.69 5.60 -2.84
C PHE A 119 0.82 6.85 -2.64
N ARG A 120 0.24 7.43 -3.70
CA ARG A 120 -0.66 8.59 -3.61
C ARG A 120 -1.91 8.30 -2.79
N LEU A 121 -2.36 7.04 -2.72
CA LEU A 121 -3.44 6.63 -1.82
C LEU A 121 -3.03 6.79 -0.35
N VAL A 122 -1.76 6.50 -0.01
CA VAL A 122 -1.22 6.72 1.34
C VAL A 122 -1.23 8.22 1.66
N TYR A 123 -0.75 9.07 0.75
CA TYR A 123 -0.76 10.52 0.93
C TYR A 123 -2.18 11.08 1.06
N ALA A 124 -3.13 10.63 0.23
CA ALA A 124 -4.54 11.00 0.35
C ALA A 124 -5.12 10.63 1.73
N SER A 125 -4.75 9.46 2.25
CA SER A 125 -5.17 9.00 3.59
C SER A 125 -4.62 9.90 4.69
N VAL A 126 -3.34 10.27 4.63
CA VAL A 126 -2.73 11.19 5.61
C VAL A 126 -3.36 12.58 5.52
N LEU A 127 -3.55 13.11 4.31
CA LEU A 127 -4.19 14.43 4.12
C LEU A 127 -5.61 14.46 4.68
N LYS A 128 -6.37 13.38 4.48
CA LYS A 128 -7.73 13.26 5.01
C LYS A 128 -7.78 13.03 6.52
N ASP A 129 -7.15 11.96 6.99
CA ASP A 129 -7.41 11.43 8.34
C ASP A 129 -6.45 11.99 9.40
N TRP A 130 -5.33 12.60 8.99
CA TRP A 130 -4.40 13.29 9.90
C TRP A 130 -4.51 14.82 9.81
N PHE A 131 -4.61 15.36 8.59
CA PHE A 131 -4.75 16.81 8.38
C PHE A 131 -6.19 17.30 8.32
N CYS A 132 -7.17 16.40 8.29
CA CYS A 132 -8.60 16.73 8.24
C CYS A 132 -8.96 17.62 7.03
N LEU A 133 -8.30 17.40 5.89
CA LEU A 133 -8.62 18.13 4.67
C LEU A 133 -9.90 17.60 4.03
N GLU A 134 -10.67 18.52 3.44
CA GLU A 134 -11.84 18.19 2.63
C GLU A 134 -11.42 17.52 1.32
N GLU A 135 -12.30 16.70 0.74
CA GLU A 135 -12.00 15.91 -0.46
C GLU A 135 -11.56 16.79 -1.65
N ASP A 136 -12.21 17.94 -1.85
CA ASP A 136 -11.86 18.88 -2.91
C ASP A 136 -10.43 19.45 -2.78
N ASP A 137 -9.97 19.68 -1.55
CA ASP A 137 -8.61 20.17 -1.28
C ASP A 137 -7.57 19.05 -1.53
N ILE A 138 -7.90 17.82 -1.15
CA ILE A 138 -7.05 16.65 -1.39
C ILE A 138 -6.88 16.43 -2.90
N ASP A 139 -7.99 16.46 -3.65
CA ASP A 139 -7.99 16.29 -5.09
C ASP A 139 -7.20 17.40 -5.80
N ALA A 140 -7.32 18.65 -5.33
CA ALA A 140 -6.55 19.78 -5.85
C ALA A 140 -5.04 19.62 -5.59
N VAL A 141 -4.64 19.15 -4.42
CA VAL A 141 -3.23 18.93 -4.06
C VAL A 141 -2.63 17.74 -4.80
N LEU A 142 -3.37 16.64 -4.93
CA LEU A 142 -2.90 15.41 -5.57
C LEU A 142 -3.15 15.40 -7.09
N LEU A 143 -3.78 16.45 -7.61
CA LEU A 143 -4.12 16.65 -9.03
C LEU A 143 -5.03 15.56 -9.61
N ASN A 144 -5.64 14.74 -8.75
CA ASN A 144 -6.55 13.65 -9.09
C ASN A 144 -7.26 13.15 -7.83
N THR A 145 -8.34 12.40 -8.02
CA THR A 145 -9.05 11.73 -6.93
C THR A 145 -8.37 10.41 -6.56
N TYR A 146 -8.05 10.25 -5.28
CA TYR A 146 -7.46 9.03 -4.72
C TYR A 146 -8.31 8.51 -3.55
N GLN A 147 -8.71 7.24 -3.61
CA GLN A 147 -9.50 6.63 -2.55
C GLN A 147 -8.63 6.43 -1.29
N PRO A 148 -8.95 7.06 -0.15
CA PRO A 148 -8.17 6.88 1.07
C PRO A 148 -8.21 5.43 1.58
N LEU A 149 -7.07 5.00 2.10
CA LEU A 149 -6.84 3.73 2.78
C LEU A 149 -7.09 3.93 4.29
N ALA A 150 -7.46 2.87 5.00
CA ALA A 150 -7.56 2.95 6.46
C ALA A 150 -6.17 2.81 7.09
N LEU A 151 -5.49 3.94 7.25
CA LEU A 151 -4.12 4.01 7.79
C LEU A 151 -4.03 4.76 9.12
N VAL A 152 -4.90 5.75 9.33
CA VAL A 152 -4.91 6.62 10.50
C VAL A 152 -6.32 6.60 11.11
N ASP A 153 -6.41 6.61 12.44
CA ASP A 153 -7.68 6.70 13.16
C ASP A 153 -8.37 8.04 12.83
N PRO A 154 -9.53 8.03 12.14
CA PRO A 154 -10.22 9.25 11.76
C PRO A 154 -10.91 9.94 12.94
N GLY A 155 -10.91 9.35 14.15
CA GLY A 155 -11.46 9.96 15.37
C GLY A 155 -10.83 11.31 15.73
N GLY A 156 -9.64 11.62 15.19
CA GLY A 156 -9.05 12.95 15.28
C GLY A 156 -9.70 14.01 14.37
N CYS A 157 -10.41 13.60 13.32
CA CYS A 157 -10.97 14.46 12.28
C CYS A 157 -12.51 14.45 12.20
N LEU A 158 -13.20 13.43 12.74
CA LEU A 158 -14.66 13.31 12.62
C LEU A 158 -15.36 13.07 13.96
N GLY A 159 -16.41 13.84 14.22
CA GLY A 159 -17.40 13.63 15.27
C GLY A 159 -18.44 12.55 14.97
N ASN A 160 -18.15 11.54 14.13
CA ASN A 160 -19.05 10.42 13.84
C ASN A 160 -18.29 9.08 13.79
N SER A 161 -18.97 8.04 14.28
CA SER A 161 -18.44 6.77 14.75
C SER A 161 -17.74 5.88 13.70
N VAL A 162 -16.57 5.35 14.10
CA VAL A 162 -15.80 4.24 13.51
C VAL A 162 -16.64 2.97 13.24
N HIS A 163 -17.86 2.89 13.81
CA HIS A 163 -18.80 1.79 13.64
C HIS A 163 -19.28 1.58 12.19
N ASP A 164 -19.43 2.64 11.38
CA ASP A 164 -19.97 2.50 10.02
C ASP A 164 -18.89 2.18 8.98
N ILE A 165 -17.64 2.59 9.24
CA ILE A 165 -16.48 2.36 8.35
C ILE A 165 -16.04 0.88 8.39
N ASN A 166 -16.27 0.20 9.52
CA ASN A 166 -15.86 -1.20 9.74
C ASN A 166 -16.89 -2.24 9.24
N GLN A 167 -18.11 -1.85 8.86
CA GLN A 167 -19.17 -2.76 8.38
C GLN A 167 -19.00 -3.20 6.91
N GLY A 168 -17.98 -2.70 6.20
CA GLY A 168 -17.77 -2.93 4.76
C GLY A 168 -16.51 -3.72 4.36
N ALA A 169 -15.73 -4.22 5.32
CA ALA A 169 -14.56 -5.06 5.04
C ALA A 169 -15.01 -6.49 4.64
N GLY A 170 -14.67 -6.96 3.44
CA GLY A 170 -14.97 -8.33 2.98
C GLY A 170 -16.01 -8.47 1.86
N THR A 171 -16.55 -7.39 1.31
CA THR A 171 -17.30 -7.47 0.05
C THR A 171 -16.32 -7.43 -1.13
N ASP A 172 -16.34 -8.44 -2.01
CA ASP A 172 -15.62 -8.40 -3.29
C ASP A 172 -16.27 -7.33 -4.19
N LEU A 173 -15.81 -6.10 -4.00
CA LEU A 173 -16.30 -4.95 -4.73
C LEU A 173 -15.61 -4.83 -6.08
N LEU A 174 -14.49 -5.50 -6.35
CA LEU A 174 -13.88 -5.61 -7.69
C LEU A 174 -13.26 -7.00 -7.84
N SER A 175 -13.58 -7.69 -8.92
CA SER A 175 -12.82 -8.82 -9.41
C SER A 175 -12.37 -8.57 -10.83
N ALA A 176 -11.12 -8.93 -11.12
CA ALA A 176 -10.49 -8.88 -12.44
C ALA A 176 -10.03 -10.29 -12.78
N TYR A 177 -10.52 -10.85 -13.89
CA TYR A 177 -10.06 -12.16 -14.34
C TYR A 177 -9.96 -12.27 -15.87
N PRO A 178 -8.80 -12.66 -16.42
CA PRO A 178 -7.53 -12.94 -15.72
C PRO A 178 -6.85 -11.67 -15.15
N ASN A 179 -6.06 -11.81 -14.09
CA ASN A 179 -5.20 -10.75 -13.52
C ASN A 179 -3.96 -11.40 -12.87
N PRO A 180 -2.73 -11.14 -13.35
CA PRO A 180 -2.36 -10.27 -14.48
C PRO A 180 -2.97 -10.70 -15.83
N PHE A 181 -2.96 -9.82 -16.83
CA PHE A 181 -3.48 -10.13 -18.17
C PHE A 181 -2.63 -9.50 -19.28
N THR A 182 -2.66 -10.13 -20.45
CA THR A 182 -1.94 -9.68 -21.66
C THR A 182 -2.87 -9.05 -22.70
N GLU A 183 -4.03 -9.67 -22.96
CA GLU A 183 -4.95 -9.24 -24.03
C GLU A 183 -6.34 -8.81 -23.56
N ARG A 184 -6.83 -9.34 -22.43
CA ARG A 184 -8.16 -8.99 -21.90
C ARG A 184 -8.32 -9.40 -20.45
N THR A 185 -9.19 -8.68 -19.74
CA THR A 185 -9.66 -9.05 -18.40
C THR A 185 -11.13 -8.71 -18.23
N ASN A 186 -11.87 -9.52 -17.48
CA ASN A 186 -13.24 -9.23 -17.13
C ASN A 186 -13.26 -8.53 -15.78
N LEU A 187 -13.86 -7.34 -15.73
CA LEU A 187 -14.04 -6.61 -14.48
C LEU A 187 -15.48 -6.72 -14.01
N ARG A 188 -15.64 -7.15 -12.77
CA ARG A 188 -16.91 -7.10 -12.06
C ARG A 188 -16.72 -6.26 -10.81
N TYR A 189 -17.52 -5.23 -10.64
CA TYR A 189 -17.43 -4.39 -9.46
C TYR A 189 -18.78 -4.02 -8.85
N THR A 190 -18.76 -3.69 -7.56
CA THR A 190 -19.90 -3.20 -6.78
C THR A 190 -19.48 -1.90 -6.09
N SER A 191 -20.32 -0.86 -6.17
CA SER A 191 -20.13 0.41 -5.47
C SER A 191 -20.70 0.37 -4.05
N ASN A 192 -20.02 1.00 -3.09
CA ASN A 192 -20.54 1.25 -1.75
C ASN A 192 -21.17 2.66 -1.62
N GLY A 193 -21.49 3.31 -2.74
CA GLY A 193 -21.90 4.70 -2.73
C GLY A 193 -20.69 5.64 -2.73
N GLY A 194 -20.89 6.87 -3.19
CA GLY A 194 -19.82 7.86 -3.31
C GLY A 194 -19.02 7.70 -4.61
N ARG A 195 -17.87 8.38 -4.69
CA ARG A 195 -17.05 8.40 -5.90
C ARG A 195 -16.28 7.08 -6.03
N VAL A 196 -16.36 6.46 -7.21
CA VAL A 196 -15.67 5.21 -7.53
C VAL A 196 -14.70 5.48 -8.68
N SER A 197 -13.43 5.15 -8.45
CA SER A 197 -12.36 5.20 -9.45
C SER A 197 -11.82 3.79 -9.71
N LEU A 198 -11.68 3.42 -10.99
CA LEU A 198 -11.06 2.18 -11.44
C LEU A 198 -9.91 2.52 -12.39
N GLN A 199 -8.71 2.06 -12.05
CA GLN A 199 -7.49 2.38 -12.77
C GLN A 199 -6.70 1.11 -13.09
N VAL A 200 -6.01 1.13 -14.24
CA VAL A 200 -5.14 0.05 -14.72
C VAL A 200 -3.71 0.55 -14.66
N PHE A 201 -2.81 -0.24 -14.08
CA PHE A 201 -1.39 0.07 -13.99
C PHE A 201 -0.57 -1.00 -14.70
N ASN A 202 0.59 -0.64 -15.25
CA ASN A 202 1.55 -1.64 -15.71
C ASN A 202 2.40 -2.17 -14.54
N GLU A 203 3.22 -3.19 -14.79
CA GLU A 203 4.11 -3.78 -13.78
C GLU A 203 5.17 -2.81 -13.22
N GLN A 204 5.37 -1.67 -13.90
CA GLN A 204 6.24 -0.59 -13.47
C GLN A 204 5.49 0.44 -12.59
N GLY A 205 4.22 0.23 -12.28
CA GLY A 205 3.40 1.13 -11.47
C GLY A 205 2.90 2.37 -12.22
N GLN A 206 3.06 2.42 -13.54
CA GLN A 206 2.59 3.54 -14.35
C GLN A 206 1.09 3.38 -14.64
N LEU A 207 0.32 4.45 -14.46
CA LEU A 207 -1.10 4.48 -14.82
C LEU A 207 -1.22 4.33 -16.35
N VAL A 208 -1.84 3.23 -16.78
CA VAL A 208 -2.14 2.96 -18.19
C VAL A 208 -3.47 3.62 -18.57
N GLN A 209 -4.50 3.44 -17.75
CA GLN A 209 -5.84 3.96 -18.05
C GLN A 209 -6.70 4.12 -16.79
N THR A 210 -7.59 5.11 -16.80
CA THR A 210 -8.73 5.18 -15.86
C THR A 210 -9.98 4.67 -16.57
N LEU A 211 -10.55 3.57 -16.09
CA LEU A 211 -11.74 2.91 -16.65
C LEU A 211 -13.05 3.51 -16.13
N LEU A 212 -13.02 4.06 -14.92
CA LEU A 212 -14.15 4.69 -14.25
C LEU A 212 -13.60 5.75 -13.30
N ASN A 213 -14.25 6.92 -13.23
CA ASN A 213 -14.05 7.89 -12.15
C ASN A 213 -15.32 8.75 -12.03
N GLN A 214 -16.29 8.31 -11.23
CA GLN A 214 -17.57 9.02 -11.09
C GLN A 214 -18.29 8.69 -9.78
N LEU A 215 -19.24 9.54 -9.39
CA LEU A 215 -20.17 9.24 -8.30
C LEU A 215 -21.08 8.08 -8.69
N MET A 216 -21.10 7.04 -7.86
CA MET A 216 -21.90 5.84 -8.05
C MET A 216 -22.84 5.67 -6.86
N PRO A 217 -24.10 5.26 -7.08
CA PRO A 217 -25.02 4.97 -5.99
C PRO A 217 -24.61 3.71 -5.22
N TRP A 218 -25.09 3.59 -3.98
CA TRP A 218 -24.86 2.42 -3.14
C TRP A 218 -25.39 1.14 -3.81
N LYS A 219 -24.58 0.07 -3.79
CA LYS A 219 -24.84 -1.24 -4.42
C LYS A 219 -25.02 -1.22 -5.94
N ALA A 220 -24.54 -0.19 -6.65
CA ALA A 220 -24.44 -0.27 -8.10
C ALA A 220 -23.46 -1.39 -8.49
N ALA A 221 -23.97 -2.50 -9.03
CA ALA A 221 -23.18 -3.62 -9.52
C ALA A 221 -23.08 -3.55 -11.04
N THR A 222 -21.88 -3.49 -11.58
CA THR A 222 -21.64 -3.47 -13.02
C THR A 222 -20.65 -4.58 -13.37
N ALA A 223 -21.04 -5.44 -14.30
CA ALA A 223 -20.15 -6.42 -14.94
C ALA A 223 -19.84 -5.89 -16.34
N SER A 224 -18.57 -5.66 -16.62
CA SER A 224 -18.10 -5.11 -17.88
C SER A 224 -16.93 -5.95 -18.37
N THR A 225 -17.08 -6.59 -19.51
CA THR A 225 -15.97 -7.24 -20.22
C THR A 225 -15.15 -6.16 -20.89
N TRP A 226 -13.90 -5.99 -20.46
CA TRP A 226 -12.98 -5.05 -21.09
C TRP A 226 -11.99 -5.81 -21.96
N THR A 227 -11.98 -5.48 -23.25
CA THR A 227 -11.08 -6.08 -24.24
C THR A 227 -10.13 -4.98 -24.70
N TRP A 228 -8.83 -5.15 -24.49
CA TRP A 228 -7.80 -4.22 -24.96
C TRP A 228 -6.45 -4.93 -25.13
N ALA A 229 -5.85 -4.78 -26.31
CA ALA A 229 -4.49 -5.27 -26.60
C ALA A 229 -3.46 -4.35 -25.92
N ILE A 230 -2.82 -4.82 -24.85
CA ILE A 230 -1.68 -4.12 -24.24
C ILE A 230 -0.41 -4.86 -24.64
N THR A 231 0.59 -4.11 -25.07
CA THR A 231 2.00 -4.49 -25.03
C THR A 231 2.69 -3.46 -24.14
N PRO A 232 3.19 -3.77 -22.92
CA PRO A 232 3.49 -5.08 -22.26
C PRO A 232 2.49 -5.43 -21.10
N PRO A 233 2.71 -6.46 -20.24
CA PRO A 233 1.72 -6.91 -19.24
C PRO A 233 1.25 -5.82 -18.26
N ALA A 234 -0.01 -5.91 -17.82
CA ALA A 234 -0.62 -4.97 -16.88
C ALA A 234 -1.32 -5.68 -15.72
N CYS A 235 -1.41 -4.98 -14.59
CA CYS A 235 -2.09 -5.42 -13.37
C CYS A 235 -3.19 -4.42 -13.01
N ILE A 236 -4.32 -4.95 -12.52
CA ILE A 236 -5.37 -4.11 -11.93
C ILE A 236 -5.20 -4.14 -10.42
N THR A 237 -4.96 -2.97 -9.85
CA THR A 237 -4.94 -2.76 -8.41
C THR A 237 -6.30 -2.28 -7.95
N ARG A 238 -6.80 -2.90 -6.87
CA ARG A 238 -7.77 -2.28 -5.97
C ARG A 238 -7.55 -2.87 -4.59
N ASP A 239 -7.53 -2.01 -3.58
CA ASP A 239 -7.48 -2.45 -2.19
C ASP A 239 -8.87 -2.93 -1.72
N CYS A 240 -8.97 -4.19 -1.26
CA CYS A 240 -10.17 -4.77 -0.65
C CYS A 240 -9.81 -5.78 0.46
N ARG A 241 -10.42 -5.59 1.65
CA ARG A 241 -10.17 -6.23 2.96
C ARG A 241 -10.89 -7.59 3.16
N THR A 242 -10.47 -8.36 4.17
CA THR A 242 -10.91 -9.74 4.53
C THR A 242 -11.57 -9.86 5.93
N LYS A 243 -12.07 -11.06 6.30
CA LYS A 243 -13.06 -11.39 7.37
C LYS A 243 -12.57 -12.56 8.28
N GLU A 244 -12.87 -12.67 9.60
CA GLU A 244 -13.85 -13.57 10.32
C GLU A 244 -13.45 -13.84 11.82
N PRO A 245 -14.24 -14.51 12.73
CA PRO A 245 -15.69 -14.76 12.87
C PRO A 245 -16.27 -14.35 14.27
N ALA A 246 -17.59 -14.54 14.47
CA ALA A 246 -18.30 -14.26 15.73
C ALA A 246 -18.48 -15.51 16.63
N SER A 247 -18.03 -15.39 17.87
CA SER A 247 -18.39 -16.13 19.11
C SER A 247 -17.98 -17.61 19.31
N ALA A 248 -17.44 -17.85 20.53
CA ALA A 248 -17.01 -19.09 21.22
C ALA A 248 -15.55 -19.59 21.03
N LYS A 249 -14.79 -19.66 22.15
CA LYS A 249 -13.36 -20.06 22.32
C LYS A 249 -13.12 -21.58 22.08
N PRO A 250 -11.87 -22.11 22.23
CA PRO A 250 -10.64 -21.86 21.47
C PRO A 250 -10.06 -23.20 20.91
N ALA A 251 -9.62 -23.27 19.65
CA ALA A 251 -8.75 -24.37 19.21
C ALA A 251 -7.98 -24.03 17.92
N GLU A 252 -6.73 -24.46 17.93
CA GLU A 252 -5.69 -24.56 16.91
C GLU A 252 -6.06 -24.39 15.42
N GLY A 253 -5.26 -23.56 14.76
CA GLY A 253 -4.80 -23.75 13.38
C GLY A 253 -5.86 -23.71 12.27
N ALA A 254 -6.05 -22.53 11.66
CA ALA A 254 -6.59 -22.47 10.29
C ALA A 254 -6.09 -21.23 9.52
N LEU A 255 -5.21 -21.51 8.56
CA LEU A 255 -4.79 -20.64 7.45
C LEU A 255 -5.96 -20.32 6.50
N SER A 256 -5.92 -19.17 5.80
CA SER A 256 -6.16 -18.98 4.33
C SER A 256 -6.41 -17.49 4.03
N ARG A 257 -5.55 -16.77 3.28
CA ARG A 257 -5.30 -16.73 1.81
C ARG A 257 -6.39 -16.04 0.99
N CYS A 258 -6.11 -14.81 0.55
CA CYS A 258 -6.71 -14.23 -0.65
C CYS A 258 -5.68 -14.30 -1.79
N ARG A 259 -6.13 -14.86 -2.93
CA ARG A 259 -5.33 -15.24 -4.08
C ARG A 259 -5.06 -14.06 -5.01
N CYS A 260 -3.82 -13.93 -5.45
CA CYS A 260 -3.54 -13.56 -6.84
C CYS A 260 -3.52 -14.88 -7.63
N VAL A 261 -4.43 -15.09 -8.60
CA VAL A 261 -4.40 -16.33 -9.39
C VAL A 261 -3.53 -16.13 -10.61
N ARG A 262 -2.27 -16.54 -10.42
CA ARG A 262 -1.33 -17.11 -11.39
C ARG A 262 -0.61 -16.20 -12.39
N CYS A 263 0.72 -16.43 -12.30
CA CYS A 263 1.86 -16.13 -13.16
C CYS A 263 2.31 -14.69 -13.16
#